data_AF-A0A535XEE4-F1
#
_entry.id   AF-A0A535XEE4-F1
#
_cell.length_a   1.000
_cell.length_b   1.000
_cell.length_c   1.000
_cell.angle_alpha   90.00
_cell.angle_beta   90.00
_cell.angle_gamma   90.00
#
_symmetry.space_group_name_H-M   'P 1'
#
loop_
_entity.id
_entity.type
_entity.pdbx_description
1 polymer ?
#
loop_
_entity_poly.entity_id
_entity_poly.type
_entity_poly.pdbx_seq_one_letter_code
_entity_poly.pdbx_strand_id
1 'polypeptide(L)'
;MTREIAGMDFALMSGAADLRIEAVLSRGDEEVVAATVAADIPAVEREFGAHPVIYVFGSVESYADGFVRIFGYSRATATFVAENSVSFFEPSLRLIAVNWEAIRARRPVAAIRHELTHLLTLDACSPRCDLVPAWLNEGQARLAEAVVPGGEWRLLRVRYEAASMATTGTVLPLNTLVSQLAWNSLTDWAGYFKYQESARAVELLREDVG
;
A
#
# COMPACT_ATOMS: atom_id res chain seq x y z
N MET A 1 18.47 15.74 -8.38
CA MET A 1 19.87 15.35 -8.11
C MET A 1 19.90 13.84 -8.02
N THR A 2 20.80 13.16 -8.73
CA THR A 2 20.92 11.69 -8.64
C THR A 2 21.91 11.30 -7.56
N ARG A 3 21.63 10.22 -6.83
CA ARG A 3 22.51 9.66 -5.80
C ARG A 3 22.47 8.14 -5.85
N GLU A 4 23.64 7.52 -5.77
CA GLU A 4 23.76 6.08 -5.56
C GLU A 4 23.37 5.71 -4.11
N ILE A 5 22.44 4.76 -3.97
CA ILE A 5 22.01 4.17 -2.71
C ILE A 5 22.04 2.66 -2.87
N ALA A 6 22.91 1.99 -2.11
CA ALA A 6 23.05 0.53 -2.11
C ALA A 6 23.31 -0.09 -3.51
N GLY A 7 24.09 0.63 -4.34
CA GLY A 7 24.42 0.21 -5.71
C GLY A 7 23.28 0.38 -6.73
N MET A 8 22.31 1.26 -6.45
CA MET A 8 21.25 1.68 -7.36
C MET A 8 21.21 3.22 -7.41
N ASP A 9 21.02 3.80 -8.59
CA ASP A 9 20.95 5.26 -8.75
C ASP A 9 19.52 5.76 -8.60
N PHE A 10 19.33 6.77 -7.74
CA PHE A 10 18.03 7.39 -7.51
C PHE A 10 18.07 8.90 -7.76
N ALA A 11 17.13 9.39 -8.55
CA ALA A 11 16.72 10.78 -8.52
C ALA A 11 16.07 11.08 -7.16
N LEU A 12 16.66 12.03 -6.42
CA LEU A 12 16.15 12.50 -5.15
C LEU A 12 15.24 13.71 -5.36
N MET A 13 14.03 13.63 -4.83
CA MET A 13 13.09 14.75 -4.79
C MET A 13 12.55 14.91 -3.38
N SER A 14 12.72 16.10 -2.82
CA SER A 14 12.15 16.47 -1.51
C SER A 14 10.93 17.35 -1.73
N GLY A 15 9.93 17.20 -0.87
CA GLY A 15 8.69 17.96 -0.91
C GLY A 15 7.83 17.59 0.29
N ALA A 16 6.59 17.16 0.05
CA ALA A 16 5.74 16.56 1.09
C ALA A 16 6.20 15.13 1.49
N ALA A 17 7.10 14.53 0.71
CA ALA A 17 7.78 13.28 0.98
C ALA A 17 9.24 13.36 0.53
N ASP A 18 10.05 12.43 1.01
CA ASP A 18 11.36 12.13 0.44
C ASP A 18 11.23 11.01 -0.60
N LEU A 19 11.16 11.41 -1.87
CA LEU A 19 11.09 10.50 -3.00
C LEU A 19 12.48 10.11 -3.48
N ARG A 20 12.65 8.81 -3.70
CA ARG A 20 13.84 8.16 -4.25
C ARG A 20 13.38 7.37 -5.47
N ILE A 21 13.42 8.01 -6.63
CA ILE A 21 12.93 7.43 -7.89
C ILE A 21 14.12 6.88 -8.67
N GLU A 22 14.10 5.60 -9.05
CA GLU A 22 15.21 4.99 -9.75
C GLU A 22 15.51 5.74 -11.06
N ALA A 23 16.77 6.08 -11.29
CA ALA A 23 17.19 6.98 -12.38
C ALA A 23 16.96 6.40 -13.79
N VAL A 24 16.56 5.13 -13.89
CA VAL A 24 16.16 4.48 -15.15
C VAL A 24 14.77 4.94 -15.62
N LEU A 25 13.93 5.47 -14.72
CA LEU A 25 12.61 5.98 -15.09
C LEU A 25 12.75 7.21 -16.01
N SER A 26 11.78 7.36 -16.92
CA SER A 26 11.72 8.56 -17.75
C SER A 26 11.34 9.78 -16.90
N ARG A 27 11.76 10.98 -17.31
CA ARG A 27 11.32 12.23 -16.66
C ARG A 27 9.79 12.36 -16.59
N GLY A 28 9.08 11.87 -17.60
CA GLY A 28 7.61 11.86 -17.59
C GLY A 28 7.04 10.95 -16.50
N ASP A 29 7.67 9.80 -16.26
CA ASP A 29 7.29 8.92 -15.15
C ASP A 29 7.64 9.56 -13.79
N GLU A 30 8.81 10.19 -13.65
CA GLU A 30 9.18 10.94 -12.44
C GLU A 30 8.14 12.01 -12.09
N GLU A 31 7.70 12.79 -13.08
CA GLU A 31 6.69 13.83 -12.92
C GLU A 31 5.32 13.24 -12.51
N VAL A 32 4.92 12.09 -13.07
CA VAL A 32 3.69 11.39 -12.69
C VAL A 32 3.77 10.86 -11.26
N VAL A 33 4.88 10.25 -10.88
CA VAL A 33 5.11 9.74 -9.51
C VAL A 33 5.04 10.90 -8.52
N ALA A 34 5.77 11.98 -8.77
CA ALA A 34 5.80 13.15 -7.90
C ALA A 34 4.40 13.79 -7.76
N ALA A 35 3.66 13.93 -8.86
CA ALA A 35 2.30 14.47 -8.84
C ALA A 35 1.32 13.55 -8.08
N THR A 36 1.45 12.22 -8.25
CA THR A 36 0.63 11.24 -7.53
C THR A 36 0.86 11.34 -6.02
N VAL A 37 2.12 11.34 -5.60
CA VAL A 37 2.50 11.45 -4.19
C VAL A 37 2.04 12.78 -3.59
N ALA A 38 2.26 13.89 -4.30
CA ALA A 38 1.85 15.22 -3.85
C ALA A 38 0.32 15.35 -3.69
N ALA A 39 -0.47 14.61 -4.49
CA ALA A 39 -1.92 14.55 -4.34
C ALA A 39 -2.36 13.59 -3.23
N ASP A 40 -1.66 12.47 -3.05
CA ASP A 40 -2.02 11.44 -2.08
C ASP A 40 -1.74 11.85 -0.64
N ILE A 41 -0.62 12.51 -0.39
CA ILE A 41 -0.18 12.93 0.94
C ILE A 41 -1.23 13.79 1.64
N PRO A 42 -1.67 14.96 1.15
CA PRO A 42 -2.67 15.77 1.85
C PRO A 42 -4.02 15.05 2.01
N ALA A 43 -4.33 14.10 1.13
CA ALA A 43 -5.57 13.35 1.21
C ALA A 43 -5.56 12.32 2.35
N VAL A 44 -4.37 11.85 2.77
CA VAL A 44 -4.19 10.99 3.94
C VAL A 44 -3.76 11.79 5.19
N GLU A 45 -2.96 12.86 5.05
CA GLU A 45 -2.45 13.71 6.13
C GLU A 45 -3.52 14.53 6.84
N ARG A 46 -4.70 14.72 6.23
CA ARG A 46 -5.87 15.21 6.97
C ARG A 46 -6.15 14.36 8.22
N GLU A 47 -5.60 13.16 8.30
CA GLU A 47 -5.62 12.30 9.46
C GLU A 47 -4.38 12.54 10.36
N PHE A 48 -3.11 12.51 9.90
CA PHE A 48 -1.90 12.82 10.73
C PHE A 48 -0.63 13.25 9.93
N GLY A 49 0.29 14.01 10.53
CA GLY A 49 1.43 14.71 9.86
C GLY A 49 2.75 13.93 9.69
N ALA A 50 2.72 12.79 8.99
CA ALA A 50 3.92 12.00 8.68
C ALA A 50 4.69 12.52 7.44
N HIS A 51 6.03 12.49 7.47
CA HIS A 51 6.87 12.76 6.29
C HIS A 51 7.45 11.46 5.72
N PRO A 52 6.81 10.82 4.73
CA PRO A 52 7.17 9.48 4.27
C PRO A 52 8.43 9.49 3.40
N VAL A 53 9.16 8.38 3.43
CA VAL A 53 10.25 8.08 2.51
C VAL A 53 9.80 6.98 1.55
N ILE A 54 9.79 7.28 0.25
CA ILE A 54 9.25 6.39 -0.78
C ILE A 54 10.33 6.08 -1.81
N TYR A 55 10.61 4.79 -1.98
CA TYR A 55 11.45 4.25 -3.04
C TYR A 55 10.59 3.76 -4.20
N VAL A 56 10.88 4.25 -5.40
CA VAL A 56 10.18 3.87 -6.62
C VAL A 56 11.17 3.19 -7.56
N PHE A 57 10.92 1.91 -7.81
CA PHE A 57 11.77 1.04 -8.62
C PHE A 57 11.16 0.87 -10.01
N GLY A 58 11.99 0.89 -11.04
CA GLY A 58 11.59 0.91 -12.44
C GLY A 58 11.24 -0.46 -13.01
N SER A 59 11.63 -1.54 -12.34
CA SER A 59 11.35 -2.92 -12.75
C SER A 59 11.05 -3.85 -11.57
N VAL A 60 10.45 -5.00 -11.84
CA VAL A 60 10.27 -6.06 -10.82
C VAL A 60 11.63 -6.52 -10.25
N GLU A 61 12.66 -6.60 -11.08
CA GLU A 61 14.00 -7.04 -10.65
C GLU A 61 14.65 -6.02 -9.69
N SER A 62 14.64 -4.73 -10.05
CA SER A 62 15.16 -3.66 -9.19
C SER A 62 14.36 -3.53 -7.90
N TYR A 63 13.04 -3.75 -7.95
CA TYR A 63 12.17 -3.81 -6.77
C TYR A 63 12.58 -4.92 -5.80
N ALA A 64 12.81 -6.15 -6.31
CA ALA A 64 13.30 -7.27 -5.51
C ALA A 64 14.70 -7.00 -4.94
N ASP A 65 15.61 -6.45 -5.75
CA ASP A 65 16.96 -6.08 -5.31
C ASP A 65 16.93 -4.96 -4.26
N GLY A 66 15.98 -4.02 -4.36
CA GLY A 66 15.65 -3.01 -3.36
C GLY A 66 15.38 -3.62 -2.00
N PHE A 67 14.51 -4.64 -1.93
CA PHE A 67 14.23 -5.32 -0.67
C PHE A 67 15.46 -5.95 -0.03
N VAL A 68 16.35 -6.52 -0.83
CA VAL A 68 17.59 -7.12 -0.32
C VAL A 68 18.54 -6.04 0.20
N ARG A 69 18.81 -5.01 -0.61
CA ARG A 69 19.91 -4.08 -0.37
C ARG A 69 19.55 -2.89 0.51
N ILE A 70 18.29 -2.47 0.51
CA ILE A 70 17.79 -1.28 1.22
C ILE A 70 16.94 -1.69 2.42
N PHE A 71 16.05 -2.70 2.27
CA PHE A 71 15.14 -3.12 3.33
C PHE A 71 15.69 -4.27 4.18
N GLY A 72 16.83 -4.86 3.80
CA GLY A 72 17.53 -5.88 4.58
C GLY A 72 16.86 -7.25 4.58
N TYR A 73 15.98 -7.54 3.62
CA TYR A 73 15.33 -8.84 3.50
C TYR A 73 16.26 -9.90 2.92
N SER A 74 16.00 -11.17 3.26
CA SER A 74 16.62 -12.28 2.55
C SER A 74 16.19 -12.28 1.08
N ARG A 75 17.02 -12.81 0.17
CA ARG A 75 16.64 -12.88 -1.25
C ARG A 75 15.35 -13.69 -1.47
N ALA A 76 15.14 -14.77 -0.72
CA ALA A 76 13.91 -15.56 -0.80
C ALA A 76 12.67 -14.74 -0.40
N THR A 77 12.75 -13.98 0.69
CA THR A 77 11.68 -13.08 1.14
C THR A 77 11.44 -11.96 0.13
N ALA A 78 12.50 -11.34 -0.38
CA ALA A 78 12.44 -10.28 -1.37
C ALA A 78 11.75 -10.73 -2.66
N THR A 79 12.11 -11.91 -3.19
CA THR A 79 11.45 -12.51 -4.35
C THR A 79 9.96 -12.76 -4.08
N PHE A 80 9.62 -13.36 -2.93
CA PHE A 80 8.24 -13.60 -2.56
C PHE A 80 7.41 -12.31 -2.51
N VAL A 81 7.93 -11.25 -1.88
CA VAL A 81 7.24 -9.95 -1.82
C VAL A 81 7.10 -9.32 -3.20
N ALA A 82 8.15 -9.37 -4.04
CA ALA A 82 8.12 -8.80 -5.38
C ALA A 82 7.13 -9.51 -6.33
N GLU A 83 6.89 -10.81 -6.13
CA GLU A 83 5.92 -11.58 -6.91
C GLU A 83 4.47 -11.38 -6.44
N ASN A 84 4.26 -11.04 -5.16
CA ASN A 84 2.94 -10.99 -4.55
C ASN A 84 2.46 -9.58 -4.21
N SER A 85 3.32 -8.56 -4.30
CA SER A 85 2.95 -7.18 -4.06
C SER A 85 3.59 -6.20 -5.02
N VAL A 86 2.84 -5.16 -5.37
CA VAL A 86 3.30 -4.08 -6.27
C VAL A 86 3.73 -2.82 -5.51
N SER A 87 3.46 -2.78 -4.22
CA SER A 87 3.89 -1.76 -3.27
C SER A 87 3.99 -2.37 -1.88
N PHE A 88 4.79 -1.79 -0.99
CA PHE A 88 4.97 -2.35 0.33
C PHE A 88 5.43 -1.30 1.32
N PHE A 89 4.74 -1.21 2.46
CA PHE A 89 5.19 -0.47 3.63
C PHE A 89 5.94 -1.39 4.59
N GLU A 90 7.20 -1.05 4.92
CA GLU A 90 7.99 -1.70 5.98
C GLU A 90 7.87 -0.89 7.28
N PRO A 91 7.13 -1.38 8.30
CA PRO A 91 6.86 -0.63 9.51
C PRO A 91 8.11 -0.29 10.33
N SER A 92 9.09 -1.20 10.38
CA SER A 92 10.29 -1.05 11.23
C SER A 92 11.22 0.03 10.70
N LEU A 93 11.27 0.18 9.37
CA LEU A 93 12.09 1.19 8.69
C LEU A 93 11.29 2.45 8.35
N ARG A 94 9.96 2.37 8.41
CA ARG A 94 9.02 3.42 7.98
C ARG A 94 9.27 3.83 6.51
N LEU A 95 9.57 2.84 5.67
CA LEU A 95 9.86 3.03 4.26
C LEU A 95 8.75 2.43 3.41
N ILE A 96 8.44 3.08 2.30
CA ILE A 96 7.53 2.57 1.28
C ILE A 96 8.35 2.18 0.05
N ALA A 97 8.13 0.98 -0.46
CA ALA A 97 8.66 0.51 -1.74
C ALA A 97 7.52 0.46 -2.77
N VAL A 98 7.81 0.87 -4.01
CA VAL A 98 6.84 0.87 -5.11
C VAL A 98 7.47 0.27 -6.36
N ASN A 99 6.81 -0.74 -6.92
CA ASN A 99 7.15 -1.28 -8.23
C ASN A 99 6.42 -0.48 -9.32
N TRP A 100 7.12 0.46 -9.96
CA TRP A 100 6.54 1.33 -10.98
C TRP A 100 6.09 0.55 -12.22
N GLU A 101 6.88 -0.43 -12.67
CA GLU A 101 6.54 -1.28 -13.81
C GLU A 101 5.15 -1.90 -13.66
N ALA A 102 4.83 -2.40 -12.47
CA ALA A 102 3.58 -3.10 -12.18
C ALA A 102 2.36 -2.16 -12.05
N ILE A 103 2.57 -0.86 -11.80
CA ILE A 103 1.47 0.09 -11.52
C ILE A 103 1.35 1.24 -12.52
N ARG A 104 2.38 1.54 -13.32
CA ARG A 104 2.43 2.71 -14.22
C ARG A 104 1.32 2.75 -15.27
N ALA A 105 0.74 1.60 -15.62
CA ALA A 105 -0.38 1.51 -16.56
C ALA A 105 -1.76 1.60 -15.89
N ARG A 106 -1.83 1.52 -14.55
CA ARG A 106 -3.09 1.57 -13.80
C ARG A 106 -3.62 3.00 -13.77
N ARG A 107 -4.93 3.18 -13.98
CA ARG A 107 -5.59 4.49 -13.93
C ARG A 107 -6.83 4.40 -13.03
N PRO A 108 -6.89 5.16 -11.92
CA PRO A 108 -5.79 5.88 -11.29
C PRO A 108 -4.75 4.94 -10.64
N VAL A 109 -3.55 5.46 -10.39
CA VAL A 109 -2.53 4.83 -9.54
C VAL A 109 -2.98 5.01 -8.09
N ALA A 110 -3.30 3.91 -7.40
CA ALA A 110 -3.83 3.93 -6.04
C ALA A 110 -2.96 3.19 -5.01
N ALA A 111 -1.95 2.45 -5.47
CA ALA A 111 -1.08 1.65 -4.61
C ALA A 111 -0.29 2.53 -3.62
N ILE A 112 0.14 3.73 -4.04
CA ILE A 112 0.87 4.66 -3.16
C ILE A 112 -0.05 5.13 -2.02
N ARG A 113 -1.30 5.49 -2.31
CA ARG A 113 -2.33 5.82 -1.32
C ARG A 113 -2.54 4.69 -0.30
N HIS A 114 -2.56 3.44 -0.76
CA HIS A 114 -2.70 2.26 0.10
C HIS A 114 -1.56 2.21 1.13
N GLU A 115 -0.30 2.25 0.69
CA GLU A 115 0.85 2.16 1.61
C GLU A 115 0.97 3.36 2.55
N LEU A 116 0.65 4.57 2.07
CA LEU A 116 0.62 5.76 2.92
C LEU A 116 -0.40 5.61 4.06
N THR A 117 -1.51 4.91 3.82
CA THR A 117 -2.52 4.64 4.86
C THR A 117 -1.95 3.74 5.96
N HIS A 118 -1.13 2.74 5.62
CA HIS A 118 -0.47 1.91 6.63
C HIS A 118 0.50 2.70 7.51
N LEU A 119 1.25 3.64 6.93
CA LEU A 119 2.13 4.52 7.70
C LEU A 119 1.33 5.35 8.71
N LEU A 120 0.19 5.91 8.29
CA LEU A 120 -0.67 6.67 9.20
C LEU A 120 -1.31 5.81 10.27
N THR A 121 -1.77 4.61 9.92
CA THR A 121 -2.26 3.65 10.91
C THR A 121 -1.20 3.39 11.96
N LEU A 122 0.06 3.15 11.54
CA LEU A 122 1.19 2.95 12.43
C LEU A 122 1.41 4.14 13.37
N ASP A 123 1.34 5.36 12.86
CA ASP A 123 1.52 6.57 13.66
C ASP A 123 0.38 6.79 14.66
N ALA A 124 -0.87 6.52 14.25
CA ALA A 124 -2.03 6.65 15.09
C ALA A 124 -2.09 5.58 16.20
N CYS A 125 -1.64 4.36 15.93
CA CYS A 125 -1.66 3.28 16.91
C CYS A 125 -0.44 3.21 17.81
N SER A 126 0.67 3.88 17.47
CA SER A 126 1.91 3.76 18.22
C SER A 126 1.77 4.25 19.67
N PRO A 127 2.24 3.49 20.69
CA PRO A 127 3.06 2.27 20.60
C PRO A 127 2.26 0.95 20.64
N ARG A 128 0.93 1.01 20.58
CA ARG A 128 -0.01 -0.13 20.77
C ARG A 128 -0.56 -0.70 19.47
N CYS A 129 0.28 -0.72 18.43
CA CYS A 129 -0.10 -1.26 17.13
C CYS A 129 -0.37 -2.77 17.14
N ASP A 130 0.01 -3.47 18.22
CA ASP A 130 -0.40 -4.85 18.50
C ASP A 130 -1.93 -5.04 18.58
N LEU A 131 -2.67 -3.96 18.83
CA LEU A 131 -4.12 -3.98 18.97
C LEU A 131 -4.89 -3.72 17.67
N VAL A 132 -4.21 -3.33 16.59
CA VAL A 132 -4.87 -3.05 15.30
C VAL A 132 -5.01 -4.36 14.51
N PRO A 133 -6.23 -4.87 14.27
CA PRO A 133 -6.41 -6.08 13.47
C PRO A 133 -5.98 -5.87 12.02
N ALA A 134 -5.43 -6.90 11.39
CA ALA A 134 -5.02 -6.85 9.98
C ALA A 134 -6.19 -6.45 9.05
N TRP A 135 -7.40 -6.98 9.28
CA TRP A 135 -8.59 -6.57 8.53
C TRP A 135 -8.89 -5.07 8.65
N LEU A 136 -8.65 -4.45 9.82
CA LEU A 136 -8.88 -3.01 10.00
C LEU A 136 -7.84 -2.21 9.22
N ASN A 137 -6.56 -2.55 9.38
CA ASN A 137 -5.46 -1.87 8.70
C ASN A 137 -5.58 -1.95 7.16
N GLU A 138 -5.80 -3.16 6.64
CA GLU A 138 -5.89 -3.42 5.20
C GLU A 138 -7.22 -2.94 4.60
N GLY A 139 -8.31 -3.01 5.37
CA GLY A 139 -9.60 -2.46 4.98
C GLY A 139 -9.57 -0.93 4.84
N GLN A 140 -8.91 -0.24 5.77
CA GLN A 140 -8.71 1.21 5.68
C GLN A 140 -7.88 1.60 4.45
N ALA A 141 -6.76 0.91 4.22
CA ALA A 141 -5.92 1.16 3.05
C ALA A 141 -6.67 0.88 1.74
N ARG A 142 -7.49 -0.18 1.69
CA ARG A 142 -8.36 -0.48 0.55
C ARG A 142 -9.42 0.58 0.30
N LEU A 143 -10.04 1.14 1.35
CA LEU A 143 -10.98 2.26 1.21
C LEU A 143 -10.28 3.53 0.72
N ALA A 144 -9.04 3.77 1.17
CA ALA A 144 -8.24 4.90 0.71
C ALA A 144 -7.95 4.83 -0.79
N GLU A 145 -7.73 3.63 -1.36
CA GLU A 145 -7.60 3.45 -2.81
C GLU A 145 -8.86 3.92 -3.57
N ALA A 146 -10.04 3.72 -2.99
CA ALA A 146 -11.31 3.97 -3.67
C ALA A 146 -11.68 5.45 -3.75
N VAL A 147 -11.04 6.30 -2.95
CA VAL A 147 -11.22 7.76 -2.95
C VAL A 147 -10.16 8.50 -3.76
N VAL A 148 -9.26 7.79 -4.44
CA VAL A 148 -8.37 8.39 -5.44
C VAL A 148 -9.24 8.86 -6.62
N PRO A 149 -9.10 10.11 -7.12
CA PRO A 149 -9.93 10.63 -8.22
C PRO A 149 -9.97 9.70 -9.44
N GLY A 150 -11.18 9.40 -9.95
CA GLY A 150 -11.39 8.43 -11.04
C GLY A 150 -11.38 6.96 -10.57
N GLY A 151 -11.29 6.73 -9.26
CA GLY A 151 -11.28 5.41 -8.62
C GLY A 151 -12.61 5.01 -7.99
N GLU A 152 -13.67 5.79 -8.15
CA GLU A 152 -14.96 5.65 -7.44
C GLU A 152 -15.62 4.28 -7.68
N TRP A 153 -15.40 3.70 -8.87
CA TRP A 153 -15.86 2.36 -9.21
C TRP A 153 -15.29 1.26 -8.30
N ARG A 154 -14.13 1.48 -7.66
CA ARG A 154 -13.55 0.52 -6.71
C ARG A 154 -14.44 0.36 -5.48
N LEU A 155 -15.06 1.43 -4.99
CA LEU A 155 -15.98 1.36 -3.85
C LEU A 155 -17.23 0.57 -4.22
N LEU A 156 -17.74 0.76 -5.44
CA LEU A 156 -18.84 -0.04 -5.96
C LEU A 156 -18.47 -1.52 -5.97
N ARG A 157 -17.28 -1.85 -6.50
CA ARG A 157 -16.77 -3.23 -6.53
C ARG A 157 -16.64 -3.83 -5.12
N VAL A 158 -16.04 -3.11 -4.17
CA VAL A 158 -15.94 -3.52 -2.76
C VAL A 158 -17.33 -3.90 -2.21
N ARG A 159 -18.32 -3.04 -2.40
CA ARG A 159 -19.69 -3.25 -1.88
C ARG A 159 -20.35 -4.47 -2.52
N TYR A 160 -20.27 -4.63 -3.84
CA TYR A 160 -20.90 -5.76 -4.54
C TYR A 160 -20.20 -7.09 -4.26
N GLU A 161 -18.87 -7.12 -4.20
CA GLU A 161 -18.10 -8.33 -3.90
C GLU A 161 -18.38 -8.79 -2.46
N ALA A 162 -18.32 -7.89 -1.47
CA ALA A 162 -18.64 -8.22 -0.08
C ALA A 162 -20.11 -8.66 0.11
N ALA A 163 -21.07 -8.00 -0.55
CA ALA A 163 -22.48 -8.40 -0.50
C ALA A 163 -22.73 -9.76 -1.16
N SER A 164 -22.03 -10.06 -2.25
CA SER A 164 -22.07 -11.37 -2.91
C SER A 164 -21.51 -12.46 -1.98
N MET A 165 -20.40 -12.19 -1.29
CA MET A 165 -19.84 -13.10 -0.31
C MET A 165 -20.81 -13.38 0.84
N ALA A 166 -21.45 -12.34 1.38
CA ALA A 166 -22.45 -12.49 2.43
C ALA A 166 -23.66 -13.32 1.98
N THR A 167 -24.14 -13.07 0.76
CA THR A 167 -25.29 -13.79 0.18
C THR A 167 -24.97 -15.26 -0.09
N THR A 168 -23.72 -15.57 -0.43
CA THR A 168 -23.27 -16.93 -0.76
C THR A 168 -22.67 -17.67 0.43
N GLY A 169 -22.60 -17.04 1.60
CA GLY A 169 -21.99 -17.64 2.79
C GLY A 169 -20.48 -17.86 2.69
N THR A 170 -19.79 -17.04 1.89
CA THR A 170 -18.33 -17.14 1.65
C THR A 170 -17.53 -16.04 2.35
N VAL A 171 -18.15 -15.27 3.25
CA VAL A 171 -17.46 -14.32 4.12
C VAL A 171 -16.46 -15.01 5.04
N LEU A 172 -15.31 -14.38 5.22
CA LEU A 172 -14.26 -14.79 6.14
C LEU A 172 -14.62 -14.27 7.55
N PRO A 173 -14.51 -15.08 8.60
CA PRO A 173 -14.74 -14.56 9.95
C PRO A 173 -13.67 -13.51 10.32
N LEU A 174 -14.05 -12.29 10.70
CA LEU A 174 -13.07 -11.22 11.02
C LEU A 174 -12.09 -11.61 12.13
N ASN A 175 -12.49 -12.48 13.06
CA ASN A 175 -11.61 -13.00 14.11
C ASN A 175 -10.48 -13.91 13.59
N THR A 176 -10.58 -14.43 12.36
CA THR A 176 -9.48 -15.14 11.69
C THR A 176 -8.56 -14.18 10.92
N LEU A 177 -8.98 -12.92 10.72
CA LEU A 177 -8.24 -11.88 9.98
C LEU A 177 -7.56 -10.87 10.91
N VAL A 178 -7.20 -11.28 12.13
CA VAL A 178 -6.62 -10.36 13.14
C VAL A 178 -5.11 -10.20 12.98
N SER A 179 -4.37 -11.29 12.76
CA SER A 179 -2.90 -11.22 12.65
C SER A 179 -2.44 -11.09 11.21
N GLN A 180 -1.32 -10.40 10.99
CA GLN A 180 -0.70 -10.32 9.66
C GLN A 180 -0.30 -11.71 9.13
N LEU A 181 0.10 -12.63 10.02
CA LEU A 181 0.42 -14.00 9.64
C LEU A 181 -0.81 -14.74 9.07
N ALA A 182 -1.94 -14.67 9.78
CA ALA A 182 -3.19 -15.28 9.31
C ALA A 182 -3.67 -14.62 8.02
N TRP A 183 -3.58 -13.28 7.94
CA TRP A 183 -3.89 -12.52 6.74
C TRP A 183 -3.06 -13.01 5.54
N ASN A 184 -1.74 -13.07 5.68
CA ASN A 184 -0.83 -13.48 4.61
C ASN A 184 -0.97 -14.97 4.23
N SER A 185 -1.51 -15.81 5.11
CA SER A 185 -1.77 -17.22 4.80
C SER A 185 -2.91 -17.43 3.80
N LEU A 186 -3.77 -16.43 3.61
CA LEU A 186 -4.85 -16.45 2.63
C LEU A 186 -4.34 -15.99 1.26
N THR A 187 -4.32 -16.94 0.32
CA THR A 187 -3.88 -16.78 -1.08
C THR A 187 -5.05 -16.93 -2.07
N ASP A 188 -4.77 -16.83 -3.36
CA ASP A 188 -5.75 -16.98 -4.45
C ASP A 188 -6.98 -16.06 -4.28
N TRP A 189 -8.18 -16.58 -4.55
CA TRP A 189 -9.42 -15.84 -4.40
C TRP A 189 -9.68 -15.38 -2.97
N ALA A 190 -9.34 -16.18 -1.96
CA ALA A 190 -9.46 -15.74 -0.56
C ALA A 190 -8.49 -14.57 -0.26
N GLY A 191 -7.29 -14.62 -0.82
CA GLY A 191 -6.30 -13.54 -0.78
C GLY A 191 -6.77 -12.26 -1.44
N TYR A 192 -7.55 -12.33 -2.51
CA TYR A 192 -8.18 -11.17 -3.13
C TYR A 192 -9.38 -10.65 -2.32
N PHE A 193 -10.32 -11.53 -1.96
CA PHE A 193 -11.60 -11.15 -1.37
C PHE A 193 -11.50 -10.67 0.08
N LYS A 194 -10.50 -11.13 0.86
CA LYS A 194 -10.27 -10.62 2.22
C LYS A 194 -10.15 -9.10 2.27
N TYR A 195 -9.57 -8.46 1.25
CA TYR A 195 -9.46 -7.00 1.19
C TYR A 195 -10.82 -6.32 0.98
N GLN A 196 -11.68 -6.91 0.15
CA GLN A 196 -12.97 -6.32 -0.23
C GLN A 196 -13.94 -6.39 0.94
N GLU A 197 -14.01 -7.56 1.59
CA GLU A 197 -14.78 -7.75 2.80
C GLU A 197 -14.27 -6.86 3.93
N SER A 198 -12.95 -6.80 4.15
CA SER A 198 -12.37 -5.96 5.20
C SER A 198 -12.67 -4.48 4.97
N ALA A 199 -12.57 -3.99 3.73
CA ALA A 199 -12.95 -2.62 3.39
C ALA A 199 -14.43 -2.35 3.70
N ARG A 200 -15.32 -3.28 3.38
CA ARG A 200 -16.75 -3.14 3.70
C ARG A 200 -17.01 -3.19 5.21
N ALA A 201 -16.31 -4.05 5.95
CA ALA A 201 -16.40 -4.11 7.41
C ALA A 201 -15.93 -2.80 8.07
N VAL A 202 -14.84 -2.20 7.57
CA VAL A 202 -14.36 -0.89 8.03
C VAL A 202 -15.36 0.22 7.70
N GLU A 203 -15.95 0.21 6.50
CA GLU A 203 -16.98 1.19 6.12
C GLU A 203 -18.17 1.14 7.08
N LEU A 204 -18.69 -0.07 7.37
CA LEU A 204 -19.78 -0.28 8.34
C LEU A 204 -19.38 0.17 9.76
N LEU A 205 -18.17 -0.17 10.22
CA LEU A 205 -17.68 0.25 11.52
C LEU A 205 -17.65 1.79 11.65
N ARG A 206 -17.19 2.49 10.61
CA ARG A 206 -17.16 3.96 10.59
C ARG A 206 -18.57 4.54 10.62
N GLU A 207 -19.50 3.95 9.86
CA GLU A 207 -20.92 4.36 9.85
C GLU A 207 -21.57 4.18 11.23
N ASP A 208 -21.22 3.11 11.96
CA ASP A 208 -21.79 2.81 13.29
C ASP A 208 -21.20 3.66 14.42
N VAL A 209 -19.92 4.07 14.31
CA VAL A 209 -19.21 4.81 15.38
C VAL A 209 -19.28 6.34 15.19
N GLY A 210 -19.39 6.83 13.95
CA GLY A 210 -19.32 8.27 13.62
C GLY A 210 -17.89 8.78 13.49
#